data_AF-A0A930F6R2-F1
#
_entry.id   AF-A0A930F6R2-F1
#
_cell.length_a   1.000
_cell.length_b   1.000
_cell.length_c   1.000
_cell.angle_alpha   90.00
_cell.angle_beta   90.00
_cell.angle_gamma   90.00
#
_symmetry.space_group_name_H-M   'P 1'
#
loop_
_entity.id
_entity.type
_entity.pdbx_description
1 polymer ?
#
loop_
_entity_poly.entity_id
_entity_poly.type
_entity_poly.pdbx_seq_one_letter_code
_entity_poly.pdbx_strand_id
1 'polypeptide(L)'
;MSFAAEVKQEVAQKIMEGNDIRAELSALIQMTSSLSLSNRGMTLLVSLENAAVSRTIYRLVKERYGVEISLFVKRKMNLRKNRIYGMRIMSAAPKILEDLGIYSTRGLLDKPLAKIVQTNNNARAYLAGAFMAGGSINSPEKSSYHLEITATSEEHALFMVSLLERFNIHAKITTRRKKVILYVKSAEKIADFLRLIEADQAVLKFENIRISRDFSNSLQRMNNMDLANEVKAVAAASGQLDDIRILEENQKIETLDRKLQDIITLRKANQEASLMELCSIYERQTGEIVSKSGMKHRFVKIHELAMKEVKQDE
;
A
#
# COMPACT_ATOMS: atom_id res chain seq x y z
N MET A 1 14.22 -9.57 -10.26
CA MET A 1 13.40 -8.72 -11.15
C MET A 1 12.63 -7.74 -10.27
N SER A 2 12.24 -6.54 -10.71
CA SER A 2 11.41 -5.67 -9.85
C SER A 2 9.96 -6.19 -9.84
N PHE A 3 9.21 -5.93 -8.76
CA PHE A 3 7.79 -6.31 -8.69
C PHE A 3 7.00 -5.76 -9.89
N ALA A 4 7.23 -4.51 -10.28
CA ALA A 4 6.64 -3.94 -11.50
C ALA A 4 6.96 -4.72 -12.78
N ALA A 5 8.17 -5.26 -12.93
CA ALA A 5 8.53 -6.05 -14.11
C ALA A 5 7.88 -7.45 -14.08
N GLU A 6 7.67 -8.03 -12.91
CA GLU A 6 6.88 -9.27 -12.73
C GLU A 6 5.43 -9.04 -13.14
N VAL A 7 4.78 -7.97 -12.65
CA VAL A 7 3.40 -7.63 -13.04
C VAL A 7 3.28 -7.42 -14.54
N LYS A 8 4.22 -6.69 -15.16
CA LYS A 8 4.22 -6.49 -16.62
C LYS A 8 4.39 -7.79 -17.39
N GLN A 9 5.20 -8.72 -16.89
CA GLN A 9 5.40 -10.02 -17.54
C GLN A 9 4.13 -10.86 -17.49
N GLU A 10 3.45 -10.87 -16.35
CA GLU A 10 2.17 -11.56 -16.17
C GLU A 10 1.08 -10.98 -17.08
N VAL A 11 0.91 -9.65 -17.08
CA VAL A 11 -0.08 -8.98 -17.94
C VAL A 11 0.20 -9.24 -19.43
N ALA A 12 1.47 -9.23 -19.84
CA ALA A 12 1.86 -9.49 -21.23
C ALA A 12 1.54 -10.90 -21.74
N GLN A 13 1.30 -11.87 -20.85
CA GLN A 13 0.95 -13.25 -21.22
C GLN A 13 -0.53 -13.45 -21.51
N LYS A 14 -1.36 -12.44 -21.26
CA LYS A 14 -2.80 -12.53 -21.46
C LYS A 14 -3.17 -12.60 -22.93
N ILE A 15 -4.20 -13.38 -23.19
CA ILE A 15 -4.85 -13.46 -24.49
C ILE A 15 -6.10 -12.60 -24.39
N MET A 16 -6.08 -11.45 -25.06
CA MET A 16 -7.25 -10.60 -25.25
C MET A 16 -7.88 -10.93 -26.59
N GLU A 17 -9.15 -10.58 -26.77
CA GLU A 17 -9.89 -10.82 -28.01
C GLU A 17 -10.57 -9.55 -28.55
N GLY A 18 -10.86 -9.55 -29.85
CA GLY A 18 -11.66 -8.50 -30.49
C GLY A 18 -11.17 -7.08 -30.25
N ASN A 19 -12.06 -6.23 -29.72
CA ASN A 19 -11.78 -4.80 -29.49
C ASN A 19 -10.87 -4.54 -28.28
N ASP A 20 -10.67 -5.50 -27.38
CA ASP A 20 -9.80 -5.34 -26.21
C ASP A 20 -8.33 -5.29 -26.66
N ILE A 21 -7.94 -6.13 -27.62
CA ILE A 21 -6.62 -6.07 -28.27
C ILE A 21 -6.36 -4.67 -28.84
N ARG A 22 -7.37 -4.07 -29.51
CA ARG A 22 -7.24 -2.74 -30.09
C ARG A 22 -7.00 -1.68 -29.03
N ALA A 23 -7.71 -1.77 -27.90
CA ALA A 23 -7.57 -0.83 -26.80
C ALA A 23 -6.21 -0.95 -26.10
N GLU A 24 -5.76 -2.17 -25.82
CA GLU A 24 -4.43 -2.44 -25.26
C GLU A 24 -3.32 -1.93 -26.19
N LEU A 25 -3.40 -2.27 -27.48
CA LEU A 25 -2.40 -1.86 -28.46
C LEU A 25 -2.38 -0.34 -28.67
N SER A 26 -3.53 0.33 -28.56
CA SER A 26 -3.62 1.79 -28.62
C SER A 26 -2.78 2.44 -27.53
N ALA A 27 -2.92 2.00 -26.27
CA ALA A 27 -2.13 2.54 -25.16
C ALA A 27 -0.64 2.23 -25.34
N LEU A 28 -0.30 0.99 -25.71
CA LEU A 28 1.07 0.57 -25.94
C LEU A 28 1.76 1.43 -27.02
N ILE A 29 1.14 1.62 -28.18
CA ILE A 29 1.73 2.41 -29.28
C ILE A 29 1.80 3.89 -28.89
N GLN A 30 0.73 4.47 -28.32
CA GLN A 30 0.74 5.89 -27.95
C GLN A 30 1.85 6.23 -26.96
N MET A 31 2.16 5.32 -26.03
CA MET A 31 3.09 5.58 -24.92
C MET A 31 4.52 5.10 -25.17
N THR A 32 4.75 4.18 -26.11
CA THR A 32 6.08 3.60 -26.36
C THR A 32 6.65 3.92 -27.74
N SER A 33 5.84 4.49 -28.64
CA SER A 33 6.26 4.81 -30.00
C SER A 33 6.63 6.27 -30.20
N SER A 34 7.55 6.52 -31.12
CA SER A 34 7.80 7.82 -31.72
C SER A 34 7.60 7.73 -33.22
N LEU A 35 7.12 8.82 -33.82
CA LEU A 35 6.95 8.93 -35.26
C LEU A 35 8.24 9.40 -35.93
N SER A 36 8.61 8.80 -37.06
CA SER A 36 9.67 9.30 -37.93
C SER A 36 9.14 9.50 -39.33
N LEU A 37 9.25 10.73 -39.83
CA LEU A 37 8.91 11.12 -41.18
C LEU A 37 10.18 11.15 -42.03
N SER A 38 10.11 10.56 -43.21
CA SER A 38 11.21 10.56 -44.19
C SER A 38 10.66 10.62 -45.60
N ASN A 39 11.54 10.74 -46.60
CA ASN A 39 11.16 10.67 -48.01
C ASN A 39 10.52 9.32 -48.39
N ARG A 40 10.68 8.28 -47.55
CA ARG A 40 10.04 6.96 -47.71
C ARG A 40 8.68 6.86 -47.01
N GLY A 41 8.19 7.96 -46.44
CA GLY A 41 6.94 8.02 -45.69
C GLY A 41 7.12 7.96 -44.18
N MET A 42 6.01 7.66 -43.51
CA MET A 42 5.86 7.65 -42.06
C MET A 42 6.17 6.27 -41.49
N THR A 43 7.05 6.21 -40.49
CA THR A 43 7.42 4.98 -39.77
C THR A 43 7.20 5.12 -38.27
N LEU A 44 6.83 4.01 -37.61
CA LEU A 44 6.70 3.97 -36.16
C LEU A 44 7.92 3.30 -35.54
N LEU A 45 8.52 3.97 -34.57
CA LEU A 45 9.63 3.46 -33.79
C LEU A 45 9.16 3.20 -32.36
N VAL A 46 8.98 1.94 -31.99
CA VAL A 46 8.66 1.54 -30.61
C VAL A 46 9.96 1.20 -29.87
N SER A 47 10.08 1.61 -28.61
CA SER A 47 11.26 1.35 -27.78
C SER A 47 10.91 1.17 -26.30
N LEU A 48 11.32 0.04 -25.71
CA LEU A 48 11.01 -0.29 -24.32
C LEU A 48 12.05 -1.24 -23.69
N GLU A 49 12.04 -1.31 -22.35
CA GLU A 49 13.01 -2.14 -21.60
C GLU A 49 12.51 -3.57 -21.31
N ASN A 50 11.19 -3.79 -21.31
CA ASN A 50 10.61 -5.09 -20.98
C ASN A 50 10.45 -5.98 -22.23
N ALA A 51 11.13 -7.13 -22.25
CA ALA A 51 11.12 -8.06 -23.37
C ALA A 51 9.76 -8.75 -23.58
N ALA A 52 8.99 -9.00 -22.52
CA ALA A 52 7.66 -9.61 -22.64
C ALA A 52 6.70 -8.65 -23.33
N VAL A 53 6.64 -7.39 -22.85
CA VAL A 53 5.83 -6.34 -23.48
C VAL A 53 6.25 -6.11 -24.95
N SER A 54 7.56 -6.16 -25.25
CA SER A 54 8.04 -5.99 -26.64
C SER A 54 7.59 -7.14 -27.54
N ARG A 55 7.52 -8.37 -27.03
CA ARG A 55 6.98 -9.51 -27.79
C ARG A 55 5.48 -9.36 -28.00
N THR A 56 4.75 -8.87 -27.00
CA THR A 56 3.32 -8.59 -27.10
C THR A 56 3.05 -7.57 -28.21
N ILE A 57 3.72 -6.41 -28.21
CA ILE A 57 3.53 -5.41 -29.27
C ILE A 57 3.85 -6.00 -30.65
N TYR A 58 4.97 -6.71 -30.79
CA TYR A 58 5.33 -7.36 -32.06
C TYR A 58 4.23 -8.30 -32.55
N ARG A 59 3.75 -9.19 -31.68
CA ARG A 59 2.68 -10.16 -31.99
C ARG A 59 1.41 -9.44 -32.42
N LEU A 60 0.93 -8.49 -31.62
CA LEU A 60 -0.31 -7.77 -31.89
C LEU A 60 -0.26 -6.98 -33.20
N VAL A 61 0.86 -6.30 -33.47
CA VAL A 61 1.04 -5.55 -34.73
C VAL A 61 1.11 -6.50 -35.92
N LYS A 62 1.84 -7.61 -35.80
CA LYS A 62 2.01 -8.58 -36.89
C LYS A 62 0.70 -9.29 -37.22
N GLU A 63 -0.01 -9.78 -36.20
CA GLU A 63 -1.29 -10.49 -36.36
C GLU A 63 -2.38 -9.57 -36.93
N ARG A 64 -2.42 -8.31 -36.50
CA ARG A 64 -3.52 -7.39 -36.86
C ARG A 64 -3.33 -6.65 -38.18
N TYR A 65 -2.08 -6.37 -38.56
CA TYR A 65 -1.80 -5.53 -39.74
C TYR A 65 -0.92 -6.20 -40.80
N GLY A 66 -0.30 -7.35 -40.51
CA GLY A 66 0.53 -8.07 -41.48
C GLY A 66 1.78 -7.33 -41.94
N VAL A 67 2.17 -6.25 -41.27
CA VAL A 67 3.25 -5.35 -41.71
C VAL A 67 4.65 -5.94 -41.49
N GLU A 68 5.63 -5.36 -42.18
CA GLU A 68 7.05 -5.63 -41.96
C GLU A 68 7.56 -4.88 -40.72
N ILE A 69 8.23 -5.60 -39.82
CA ILE A 69 8.75 -5.09 -38.56
C ILE A 69 10.24 -5.44 -38.49
N SER A 70 11.10 -4.43 -38.44
CA SER A 70 12.54 -4.59 -38.21
C SER A 70 12.84 -4.47 -36.72
N LEU A 71 13.46 -5.51 -36.14
CA LEU A 71 13.81 -5.56 -34.72
C LEU A 71 15.26 -5.13 -34.49
N PHE A 72 15.51 -4.42 -33.40
CA PHE A 72 16.86 -4.09 -32.96
C PHE A 72 16.96 -4.08 -31.44
N VAL A 73 18.17 -4.30 -30.92
CA VAL A 73 18.46 -4.23 -29.48
C VAL A 73 19.57 -3.22 -29.26
N LYS A 74 19.32 -2.22 -28.41
CA LYS A 74 20.31 -1.24 -27.98
C LYS A 74 20.70 -1.49 -26.53
N ARG A 75 21.97 -1.34 -26.19
CA ARG A 75 22.44 -1.39 -24.80
C ARG A 75 22.59 0.05 -24.28
N LYS A 76 21.95 0.39 -23.15
CA LYS A 76 22.21 1.68 -22.50
C LYS A 76 23.65 1.69 -21.95
N MET A 77 24.35 2.81 -22.15
CA MET A 77 25.71 3.06 -21.64
C MET A 77 25.73 3.47 -20.15
N ASN A 78 24.70 3.16 -19.36
CA ASN A 78 24.60 3.53 -17.94
C ASN A 78 24.99 2.35 -17.04
N LEU A 79 25.28 2.62 -15.74
CA LEU A 79 25.67 1.63 -14.72
C LEU A 79 24.79 0.36 -14.70
N ARG A 80 23.50 0.47 -15.04
CA ARG A 80 22.55 -0.66 -15.01
C ARG A 80 22.49 -1.51 -16.28
N LYS A 81 23.27 -1.24 -17.34
CA LYS A 81 23.39 -2.10 -18.55
C LYS A 81 22.05 -2.62 -19.14
N ASN A 82 20.94 -1.90 -18.96
CA ASN A 82 19.62 -2.35 -19.44
C ASN A 82 19.61 -2.43 -20.98
N ARG A 83 19.03 -3.52 -21.50
CA ARG A 83 18.72 -3.67 -22.93
C ARG A 83 17.44 -2.90 -23.23
N ILE A 84 17.46 -2.13 -24.33
CA ILE A 84 16.27 -1.54 -24.94
C ILE A 84 15.94 -2.40 -26.15
N TYR A 85 14.74 -2.97 -26.15
CA TYR A 85 14.17 -3.65 -27.29
C TYR A 85 13.46 -2.62 -28.14
N GLY A 86 13.82 -2.55 -29.41
CA GLY A 86 13.25 -1.62 -30.35
C GLY A 86 12.69 -2.35 -31.56
N MET A 87 11.60 -1.80 -32.10
CA MET A 87 10.99 -2.29 -33.32
C MET A 87 10.62 -1.11 -34.21
N ARG A 88 10.88 -1.26 -35.50
CA ARG A 88 10.54 -0.29 -36.53
C ARG A 88 9.49 -0.87 -37.44
N ILE A 89 8.32 -0.25 -37.46
CA ILE A 89 7.21 -0.61 -38.35
C ILE A 89 7.38 0.23 -39.61
N MET A 90 7.71 -0.44 -40.72
CA MET A 90 8.21 0.21 -41.94
C MET A 90 7.10 0.76 -42.85
N SER A 91 5.86 0.30 -42.68
CA SER A 91 4.73 0.61 -43.56
C SER A 91 3.43 0.79 -42.79
N ALA A 92 2.44 1.42 -43.45
CA ALA A 92 1.07 1.57 -42.95
C ALA A 92 0.91 2.30 -41.61
N ALA A 93 1.89 3.11 -41.19
CA ALA A 93 1.83 3.86 -39.94
C ALA A 93 0.55 4.71 -39.80
N PRO A 94 0.10 5.50 -40.81
CA PRO A 94 -1.15 6.25 -40.69
C PRO A 94 -2.37 5.34 -40.45
N LYS A 95 -2.51 4.26 -41.24
CA LYS A 95 -3.61 3.29 -41.12
C LYS A 95 -3.64 2.61 -39.74
N ILE A 96 -2.47 2.26 -39.20
CA ILE A 96 -2.35 1.69 -37.85
C ILE A 96 -2.81 2.72 -36.81
N LEU A 97 -2.30 3.95 -36.87
CA LEU A 97 -2.63 4.98 -35.89
C LEU A 97 -4.11 5.40 -35.94
N GLU A 98 -4.72 5.44 -37.12
CA GLU A 98 -6.15 5.73 -37.31
C GLU A 98 -7.05 4.62 -36.74
N ASP A 99 -6.70 3.36 -36.99
CA ASP A 99 -7.43 2.22 -36.43
C ASP A 99 -7.29 2.15 -34.90
N LEU A 100 -6.10 2.45 -34.37
CA LEU A 100 -5.86 2.61 -32.93
C LEU A 100 -6.50 3.89 -32.36
N GLY A 101 -7.09 4.74 -33.19
CA GLY A 101 -7.80 5.94 -32.75
C GLY A 101 -6.91 6.98 -32.08
N ILE A 102 -5.62 7.02 -32.42
CA ILE A 102 -4.64 7.99 -31.90
C ILE A 102 -4.12 8.93 -32.99
N TYR A 103 -4.72 8.90 -34.18
CA TYR A 103 -4.45 9.79 -35.30
C TYR A 103 -5.73 10.17 -36.03
N SER A 104 -5.77 11.39 -36.54
CA SER A 104 -6.88 11.98 -37.28
C SER A 104 -6.38 12.79 -38.47
N THR A 105 -7.29 13.36 -39.24
CA THR A 105 -6.95 14.31 -40.32
C THR A 105 -6.16 15.53 -39.84
N ARG A 106 -6.24 15.87 -38.55
CA ARG A 106 -5.49 16.96 -37.90
C ARG A 106 -4.14 16.51 -37.32
N GLY A 107 -3.79 15.23 -37.42
CA GLY A 107 -2.56 14.66 -36.88
C GLY A 107 -2.77 13.77 -35.64
N LEU A 108 -1.71 13.60 -34.85
CA LEU A 108 -1.69 12.81 -33.62
C LEU A 108 -2.63 13.40 -32.57
N LEU A 109 -3.28 12.53 -31.81
CA LEU A 109 -4.19 12.91 -30.73
C LEU A 109 -3.51 12.74 -29.36
N ASP A 110 -3.81 13.64 -28.43
CA ASP A 110 -3.34 13.56 -27.04
C ASP A 110 -3.94 12.38 -26.27
N LYS A 111 -5.16 11.97 -26.63
CA LYS A 111 -5.88 10.82 -26.07
C LYS A 111 -6.57 10.05 -27.18
N PRO A 112 -6.82 8.74 -27.02
CA PRO A 112 -7.49 7.97 -28.04
C PRO A 112 -8.94 8.44 -28.24
N LEU A 113 -9.50 8.12 -29.41
CA LEU A 113 -10.92 8.30 -29.69
C LEU A 113 -11.78 7.47 -28.72
N ALA A 114 -12.96 7.98 -28.35
CA ALA A 114 -13.85 7.33 -27.39
C ALA A 114 -14.22 5.88 -27.77
N LYS A 115 -14.30 5.57 -29.07
CA LYS A 115 -14.55 4.21 -29.60
C LYS A 115 -13.51 3.17 -29.19
N ILE A 116 -12.33 3.59 -28.75
CA ILE A 116 -11.24 2.71 -28.31
C ILE A 116 -11.50 2.19 -26.89
N VAL A 117 -12.24 2.95 -26.07
CA VAL A 117 -12.51 2.65 -24.64
C VAL A 117 -14.01 2.71 -24.34
N GLN A 118 -14.82 2.29 -25.31
CA GLN A 118 -16.28 2.43 -25.26
C GLN A 118 -16.89 1.58 -24.15
N THR A 119 -16.41 0.35 -23.99
CA THR A 119 -16.87 -0.57 -22.94
C THR A 119 -15.92 -0.62 -21.76
N ASN A 120 -16.38 -1.18 -20.63
CA ASN A 120 -15.52 -1.42 -19.47
C ASN A 120 -14.37 -2.40 -19.78
N ASN A 121 -14.59 -3.40 -20.63
CA ASN A 121 -13.53 -4.32 -21.05
C ASN A 121 -12.46 -3.61 -21.87
N ASN A 122 -12.86 -2.74 -22.80
CA ASN A 122 -11.89 -1.97 -23.57
C ASN A 122 -11.12 -0.97 -22.67
N ALA A 123 -11.78 -0.36 -21.69
CA ALA A 123 -11.11 0.51 -20.71
C ALA A 123 -10.10 -0.26 -19.85
N ARG A 124 -10.42 -1.49 -19.42
CA ARG A 124 -9.50 -2.40 -18.72
C ARG A 124 -8.27 -2.72 -19.56
N ALA A 125 -8.49 -3.15 -20.81
CA ALA A 125 -7.43 -3.49 -21.74
C ALA A 125 -6.53 -2.27 -22.05
N TYR A 126 -7.11 -1.09 -22.22
CA TYR A 126 -6.34 0.16 -22.36
C TYR A 126 -5.46 0.44 -21.14
N LEU A 127 -6.01 0.34 -19.93
CA LEU A 127 -5.27 0.56 -18.68
C LEU A 127 -4.16 -0.49 -18.45
N ALA A 128 -4.41 -1.74 -18.85
CA ALA A 128 -3.40 -2.80 -18.86
C ALA A 128 -2.25 -2.47 -19.83
N GLY A 129 -2.56 -2.06 -21.06
CA GLY A 129 -1.59 -1.57 -22.04
C GLY A 129 -0.80 -0.36 -21.54
N ALA A 130 -1.48 0.59 -20.88
CA ALA A 130 -0.85 1.78 -20.32
C ALA A 130 0.13 1.44 -19.17
N PHE A 131 -0.26 0.51 -18.30
CA PHE A 131 0.62 0.01 -17.25
C PHE A 131 1.84 -0.73 -17.82
N MET A 132 1.64 -1.57 -18.84
CA MET A 132 2.76 -2.23 -19.52
C MET A 132 3.75 -1.23 -20.12
N ALA A 133 3.25 -0.20 -20.80
CA ALA A 133 4.06 0.83 -21.43
C ALA A 133 4.82 1.70 -20.42
N GLY A 134 4.11 2.31 -19.47
CA GLY A 134 4.63 3.39 -18.62
C GLY A 134 4.43 3.20 -17.13
N GLY A 135 3.89 2.06 -16.71
CA GLY A 135 3.55 1.76 -15.31
C GLY A 135 4.73 1.32 -14.44
N SER A 136 4.62 1.60 -13.15
CA SER A 136 5.50 1.13 -12.09
C SER A 136 4.71 0.94 -10.80
N ILE A 137 5.08 -0.05 -10.02
CA ILE A 137 4.51 -0.34 -8.71
C ILE A 137 5.65 -0.69 -7.75
N ASN A 138 5.62 -0.10 -6.56
CA ASN A 138 6.55 -0.47 -5.50
C ASN A 138 6.33 -1.93 -5.09
N SER A 139 7.41 -2.64 -4.71
CA SER A 139 7.24 -3.95 -4.06
C SER A 139 6.36 -3.79 -2.84
N PRO A 140 5.37 -4.68 -2.60
CA PRO A 140 4.58 -4.69 -1.37
C PRO A 140 5.46 -4.80 -0.12
N GLU A 141 6.67 -5.34 -0.23
CA GLU A 141 7.68 -5.42 0.85
C GLU A 141 8.19 -4.04 1.30
N LYS A 142 8.04 -3.00 0.47
CA LYS A 142 8.39 -1.62 0.87
C LYS A 142 7.33 -1.04 1.79
N SER A 143 7.74 -0.10 2.64
CA SER A 143 6.86 0.61 3.57
C SER A 143 5.85 1.54 2.87
N SER A 144 6.17 2.05 1.67
CA SER A 144 5.30 2.94 0.91
C SER A 144 4.66 2.26 -0.30
N TYR A 145 3.34 2.13 -0.24
CA TYR A 145 2.54 1.73 -1.38
C TYR A 145 2.48 2.86 -2.40
N HIS A 146 2.82 2.54 -3.64
CA HIS A 146 2.83 3.51 -4.73
C HIS A 146 2.70 2.77 -6.06
N LEU A 147 1.64 3.10 -6.79
CA LEU A 147 1.48 2.76 -8.19
C LEU A 147 1.54 4.06 -8.99
N GLU A 148 2.25 4.06 -10.10
CA GLU A 148 2.29 5.19 -11.01
C GLU A 148 2.27 4.75 -12.48
N ILE A 149 1.68 5.57 -13.35
CA ILE A 149 1.74 5.42 -14.80
C ILE A 149 2.18 6.76 -15.40
N THR A 150 3.21 6.72 -16.23
CA THR A 150 3.69 7.91 -16.96
C THR A 150 2.80 8.17 -18.16
N ALA A 151 2.22 9.37 -18.26
CA ALA A 151 1.43 9.80 -19.41
C ALA A 151 2.31 10.54 -20.46
N THR A 152 1.78 10.69 -21.68
CA THR A 152 2.43 11.44 -22.76
C THR A 152 2.19 12.95 -22.68
N SER A 153 1.04 13.35 -22.14
CA SER A 153 0.64 14.74 -21.91
C SER A 153 -0.30 14.81 -20.69
N GLU A 154 -0.64 16.02 -20.26
CA GLU A 154 -1.60 16.25 -19.17
C GLU A 154 -3.01 15.78 -19.55
N GLU A 155 -3.43 16.03 -20.78
CA GLU A 155 -4.71 15.54 -21.31
C GLU A 155 -4.78 14.01 -21.31
N HIS A 156 -3.69 13.33 -21.68
CA HIS A 156 -3.61 11.88 -21.58
C HIS A 156 -3.72 11.39 -20.12
N ALA A 157 -3.08 12.09 -19.18
CA ALA A 157 -3.17 11.75 -17.76
C ALA A 157 -4.60 11.89 -17.24
N LEU A 158 -5.28 13.02 -17.54
CA LEU A 158 -6.68 13.25 -17.17
C LEU A 158 -7.61 12.20 -17.80
N PHE A 159 -7.36 11.82 -19.05
CA PHE A 159 -8.08 10.74 -19.71
C PHE A 159 -7.92 9.41 -18.95
N MET A 160 -6.70 8.99 -18.62
CA MET A 160 -6.48 7.76 -17.86
C MET A 160 -7.11 7.81 -16.46
N VAL A 161 -7.06 8.96 -15.78
CA VAL A 161 -7.77 9.15 -14.50
C VAL A 161 -9.27 8.92 -14.70
N SER A 162 -9.89 9.50 -15.74
CA SER A 162 -11.32 9.29 -16.02
C SER A 162 -11.69 7.82 -16.30
N LEU A 163 -10.75 7.02 -16.85
CA LEU A 163 -10.97 5.58 -17.02
C LEU A 163 -10.90 4.84 -15.69
N LEU A 164 -9.95 5.19 -14.82
CA LEU A 164 -9.81 4.60 -13.48
C LEU A 164 -11.02 4.89 -12.58
N GLU A 165 -11.61 6.08 -12.70
CA GLU A 165 -12.83 6.46 -11.99
C GLU A 165 -14.02 5.52 -12.28
N ARG A 166 -14.11 4.95 -13.50
CA ARG A 166 -15.15 3.95 -13.83
C ARG A 166 -15.06 2.69 -12.95
N PHE A 167 -13.90 2.45 -12.35
CA PHE A 167 -13.61 1.31 -11.49
C PHE A 167 -13.37 1.71 -10.03
N ASN A 168 -13.79 2.92 -9.64
CA ASN A 168 -13.64 3.44 -8.29
C ASN A 168 -12.16 3.48 -7.82
N ILE A 169 -11.23 3.75 -8.74
CA ILE A 169 -9.81 3.92 -8.45
C ILE A 169 -9.44 5.40 -8.63
N HIS A 170 -9.35 6.12 -7.52
CA HIS A 170 -8.99 7.54 -7.54
C HIS A 170 -7.47 7.72 -7.65
N ALA A 171 -7.02 8.29 -8.77
CA ALA A 171 -5.62 8.61 -9.01
C ALA A 171 -5.38 10.13 -8.99
N LYS A 172 -4.20 10.53 -8.52
CA LYS A 172 -3.74 11.92 -8.52
C LYS A 172 -2.73 12.14 -9.63
N ILE A 173 -2.67 13.35 -10.20
CA ILE A 173 -1.69 13.73 -11.21
C ILE A 173 -0.55 14.54 -10.57
N THR A 174 0.67 14.33 -11.03
CA THR A 174 1.83 15.14 -10.67
C THR A 174 2.83 15.19 -11.82
N THR A 175 3.70 16.21 -11.82
CA THR A 175 4.78 16.34 -12.80
C THR A 175 6.12 16.08 -12.12
N ARG A 176 6.85 15.07 -12.59
CA ARG A 176 8.17 14.71 -12.06
C ARG A 176 9.18 14.61 -13.19
N ARG A 177 10.28 15.36 -13.11
CA ARG A 177 11.35 15.38 -14.13
C ARG A 177 10.80 15.64 -15.55
N LYS A 178 9.90 16.62 -15.68
CA LYS A 178 9.19 16.99 -16.93
C LYS A 178 8.28 15.89 -17.51
N LYS A 179 7.95 14.86 -16.73
CA LYS A 179 6.98 13.83 -17.11
C LYS A 179 5.72 13.97 -16.29
N VAL A 180 4.56 13.90 -16.95
CA VAL A 180 3.26 13.84 -16.28
C VAL A 180 3.01 12.41 -15.85
N ILE A 181 2.61 12.24 -14.60
CA ILE A 181 2.42 10.93 -13.96
C ILE A 181 1.11 10.95 -13.21
N LEU A 182 0.29 9.93 -13.40
CA LEU A 182 -0.82 9.61 -12.50
C LEU A 182 -0.36 8.57 -11.48
N TYR A 183 -0.82 8.68 -10.24
CA TYR A 183 -0.41 7.78 -9.16
C TYR A 183 -1.53 7.48 -8.16
N VAL A 184 -1.42 6.31 -7.53
CA VAL A 184 -2.30 5.80 -6.47
C VAL A 184 -1.43 5.37 -5.28
N LYS A 185 -1.83 5.75 -4.06
CA LYS A 185 -1.12 5.40 -2.81
C LYS A 185 -1.89 4.44 -1.90
N SER A 186 -3.22 4.35 -2.05
CA SER A 186 -4.02 3.42 -1.25
C SER A 186 -3.68 1.97 -1.63
N ALA A 187 -3.30 1.16 -0.65
CA ALA A 187 -2.97 -0.24 -0.87
C ALA A 187 -4.17 -1.03 -1.45
N GLU A 188 -5.38 -0.72 -0.99
CA GLU A 188 -6.62 -1.31 -1.49
C GLU A 188 -6.83 -0.97 -2.96
N LYS A 189 -6.72 0.31 -3.33
CA LYS A 189 -6.89 0.75 -4.72
C LYS A 189 -5.78 0.26 -5.65
N ILE A 190 -4.59 0.02 -5.13
CA ILE A 190 -3.51 -0.63 -5.88
C ILE A 190 -3.84 -2.10 -6.13
N ALA A 191 -4.36 -2.83 -5.14
CA ALA A 191 -4.83 -4.20 -5.32
C ALA A 191 -6.00 -4.28 -6.32
N ASP A 192 -6.96 -3.34 -6.23
CA ASP A 192 -8.05 -3.22 -7.21
C ASP A 192 -7.53 -2.97 -8.62
N PHE A 193 -6.50 -2.13 -8.77
CA PHE A 193 -5.86 -1.91 -10.07
C PHE A 193 -5.18 -3.18 -10.59
N LEU A 194 -4.48 -3.94 -9.74
CA LEU A 194 -3.86 -5.20 -10.15
C LEU A 194 -4.92 -6.22 -10.60
N ARG A 195 -6.06 -6.29 -9.91
CA ARG A 195 -7.24 -7.09 -10.33
C ARG A 195 -7.81 -6.58 -11.66
N LEU A 196 -7.89 -5.26 -11.82
CA LEU A 196 -8.45 -4.62 -13.01
C LEU A 196 -7.69 -4.98 -14.29
N ILE A 197 -6.36 -5.06 -14.18
CA ILE A 197 -5.48 -5.50 -15.28
C ILE A 197 -5.27 -7.02 -15.27
N GLU A 198 -6.05 -7.76 -14.47
CA GLU A 198 -6.08 -9.21 -14.34
C GLU A 198 -4.77 -9.86 -13.87
N ALA A 199 -3.90 -9.14 -13.15
CA ALA A 199 -2.61 -9.64 -12.70
C ALA A 199 -2.75 -10.52 -11.44
N ASP A 200 -3.43 -11.65 -11.57
CA ASP A 200 -3.87 -12.52 -10.47
C ASP A 200 -2.74 -12.95 -9.51
N GLN A 201 -1.60 -13.41 -10.04
CA GLN A 201 -0.44 -13.79 -9.24
C GLN A 201 0.16 -12.59 -8.52
N ALA A 202 0.24 -11.44 -9.19
CA ALA A 202 0.66 -10.19 -8.55
C ALA A 202 -0.31 -9.75 -7.45
N VAL A 203 -1.63 -9.90 -7.64
CA VAL A 203 -2.66 -9.61 -6.62
C VAL A 203 -2.43 -10.49 -5.40
N LEU A 204 -2.31 -11.81 -5.58
CA LEU A 204 -2.10 -12.76 -4.48
C LEU A 204 -0.82 -12.45 -3.70
N LYS A 205 0.29 -12.20 -4.41
CA LYS A 205 1.56 -11.82 -3.79
C LYS A 205 1.45 -10.51 -3.01
N PHE A 206 0.77 -9.51 -3.59
CA PHE A 206 0.58 -8.21 -2.97
C PHE A 206 -0.28 -8.29 -1.70
N GLU A 207 -1.41 -9.01 -1.77
CA GLU A 207 -2.35 -9.18 -0.67
C GLU A 207 -1.77 -9.99 0.48
N ASN A 208 -1.06 -11.10 0.19
CA ASN A 208 -0.43 -11.92 1.23
C ASN A 208 0.57 -11.12 2.08
N ILE A 209 1.40 -10.30 1.42
CA ILE A 209 2.38 -9.46 2.12
C ILE A 209 1.68 -8.35 2.92
N ARG A 210 0.63 -7.74 2.36
CA ARG A 210 -0.16 -6.71 3.05
C ARG A 210 -0.82 -7.28 4.31
N ILE A 211 -1.53 -8.40 4.18
CA ILE A 211 -2.22 -9.07 5.29
C ILE A 211 -1.23 -9.47 6.38
N SER A 212 -0.11 -10.11 6.02
CA SER A 212 0.91 -10.50 6.99
C SER A 212 1.47 -9.29 7.74
N ARG A 213 1.74 -8.17 7.04
CA ARG A 213 2.22 -6.94 7.68
C ARG A 213 1.17 -6.34 8.61
N ASP A 214 -0.08 -6.27 8.18
CA ASP A 214 -1.17 -5.71 8.99
C ASP A 214 -1.42 -6.54 10.24
N PHE A 215 -1.29 -7.87 10.14
CA PHE A 215 -1.32 -8.78 11.27
C PHE A 215 -0.15 -8.56 12.24
N SER A 216 1.09 -8.53 11.75
CA SER A 216 2.28 -8.25 12.58
C SER A 216 2.20 -6.89 13.27
N ASN A 217 1.74 -5.86 12.56
CA ASN A 217 1.55 -4.53 13.14
C ASN A 217 0.46 -4.53 14.22
N SER A 218 -0.60 -5.33 14.07
CA SER A 218 -1.65 -5.48 15.07
C SER A 218 -1.14 -6.18 16.33
N LEU A 219 -0.35 -7.26 16.18
CA LEU A 219 0.31 -7.91 17.30
C LEU A 219 1.29 -6.99 18.02
N GLN A 220 2.09 -6.22 17.27
CA GLN A 220 3.03 -5.26 17.86
C GLN A 220 2.29 -4.19 18.67
N ARG A 221 1.15 -3.69 18.16
CA ARG A 221 0.32 -2.75 18.91
C ARG A 221 -0.24 -3.37 20.20
N MET A 222 -0.71 -4.61 20.13
CA MET A 222 -1.21 -5.34 21.30
C MET A 222 -0.12 -5.51 22.36
N ASN A 223 1.05 -6.05 21.97
CA ASN A 223 2.18 -6.23 22.89
C ASN A 223 2.65 -4.91 23.51
N ASN A 224 2.68 -3.83 22.72
CA ASN A 224 3.03 -2.51 23.25
C ASN A 224 2.01 -1.99 24.28
N MET A 225 0.73 -2.29 24.09
CA MET A 225 -0.32 -1.93 25.06
C MET A 225 -0.19 -2.75 26.34
N ASP A 226 0.08 -4.04 26.23
CA ASP A 226 0.27 -4.93 27.38
C ASP A 226 1.50 -4.51 28.20
N LEU A 227 2.64 -4.30 27.53
CA LEU A 227 3.85 -3.80 28.17
C LEU A 227 3.61 -2.44 28.85
N ALA A 228 2.90 -1.51 28.21
CA ALA A 228 2.58 -0.21 28.80
C ALA A 228 1.65 -0.34 30.03
N ASN A 229 0.74 -1.32 30.04
CA ASN A 229 -0.12 -1.60 31.18
C ASN A 229 0.65 -2.23 32.34
N GLU A 230 1.56 -3.17 32.05
CA GLU A 230 2.45 -3.77 33.05
C GLU A 230 3.35 -2.71 33.70
N VAL A 231 4.01 -1.87 32.91
CA VAL A 231 4.89 -0.79 33.43
C VAL A 231 4.10 0.15 34.36
N LYS A 232 2.87 0.52 33.99
CA LYS A 232 2.00 1.34 34.85
C LYS A 232 1.56 0.62 36.12
N ALA A 233 1.27 -0.68 36.03
CA ALA A 233 0.88 -1.48 37.18
C ALA A 233 2.04 -1.61 38.18
N VAL A 234 3.26 -1.87 37.70
CA VAL A 234 4.48 -1.93 38.52
C VAL A 234 4.76 -0.58 39.18
N ALA A 235 4.70 0.53 38.43
CA ALA A 235 4.90 1.86 39.00
C ALA A 235 3.86 2.20 40.10
N ALA A 236 2.60 1.86 39.87
CA ALA A 236 1.55 2.06 40.87
C ALA A 236 1.73 1.16 42.10
N ALA A 237 2.15 -0.09 41.91
CA ALA A 237 2.43 -1.01 43.01
C ALA A 237 3.60 -0.53 43.86
N SER A 238 4.67 -0.01 43.24
CA SER A 238 5.79 0.61 43.96
C SER A 238 5.32 1.78 44.83
N GLY A 239 4.55 2.72 44.26
CA GLY A 239 4.02 3.85 45.04
C GLY A 239 3.11 3.41 46.19
N GLN A 240 2.28 2.39 45.98
CA GLN A 240 1.45 1.80 47.05
C GLN A 240 2.30 1.19 48.17
N LEU A 241 3.40 0.53 47.83
CA LEU A 241 4.31 -0.06 48.83
C LEU A 241 5.07 1.03 49.60
N ASP A 242 5.44 2.13 48.94
CA ASP A 242 6.07 3.29 49.59
C ASP A 242 5.10 3.97 50.56
N ASP A 243 3.84 4.19 50.17
CA ASP A 243 2.80 4.73 51.05
C ASP A 243 2.57 3.83 52.27
N ILE A 244 2.53 2.51 52.06
CA ILE A 244 2.41 1.52 53.14
C ILE A 244 3.60 1.63 54.09
N ARG A 245 4.82 1.73 53.56
CA ARG A 245 6.03 1.83 54.37
C ARG A 245 6.02 3.08 55.27
N ILE A 246 5.58 4.24 54.74
CA ILE A 246 5.43 5.47 55.53
C ILE A 246 4.48 5.25 56.72
N LEU A 247 3.35 4.57 56.50
CA LEU A 247 2.38 4.28 57.56
C LEU A 247 2.92 3.26 58.60
N GLU A 248 3.80 2.34 58.18
CA GLU A 248 4.48 1.39 59.07
C GLU A 248 5.48 2.10 59.98
N GLU A 249 6.33 2.95 59.42
CA GLU A 249 7.35 3.71 60.17
C GLU A 249 6.71 4.62 61.23
N ASN A 250 5.51 5.14 60.95
CA ASN A 250 4.70 5.97 61.87
C ASN A 250 3.75 5.19 62.79
N GLN A 251 3.81 3.86 62.80
CA GLN A 251 2.97 2.97 63.64
C GLN A 251 1.45 3.20 63.47
N LYS A 252 0.99 3.62 62.28
CA LYS A 252 -0.42 3.96 62.03
C LYS A 252 -1.29 2.80 61.58
N ILE A 253 -0.71 1.70 61.10
CA ILE A 253 -1.48 0.59 60.50
C ILE A 253 -2.56 0.05 61.45
N GLU A 254 -2.24 -0.15 62.73
CA GLU A 254 -3.17 -0.74 63.70
C GLU A 254 -4.40 0.15 63.97
N THR A 255 -4.30 1.45 63.68
CA THR A 255 -5.40 2.42 63.84
C THR A 255 -6.35 2.48 62.63
N LEU A 256 -5.98 1.85 61.51
CA LEU A 256 -6.76 1.86 60.28
C LEU A 256 -7.98 0.93 60.38
N ASP A 257 -8.99 1.22 59.53
CA ASP A 257 -10.12 0.30 59.39
C ASP A 257 -9.65 -1.08 58.88
N ARG A 258 -10.33 -2.14 59.33
CA ARG A 258 -9.93 -3.53 59.04
C ARG A 258 -9.83 -3.81 57.53
N LYS A 259 -10.67 -3.17 56.71
CA LYS A 259 -10.65 -3.33 55.25
C LYS A 259 -9.40 -2.73 54.62
N LEU A 260 -8.87 -1.64 55.16
CA LEU A 260 -7.59 -1.07 54.73
C LEU A 260 -6.41 -1.94 55.21
N GLN A 261 -6.44 -2.44 56.45
CA GLN A 261 -5.42 -3.35 56.96
C GLN A 261 -5.30 -4.60 56.08
N ASP A 262 -6.43 -5.24 55.75
CA ASP A 262 -6.47 -6.43 54.88
C ASP A 262 -5.81 -6.15 53.52
N ILE A 263 -6.03 -4.96 52.95
CA ILE A 263 -5.45 -4.57 51.65
C ILE A 263 -3.97 -4.29 51.74
N ILE A 264 -3.51 -3.68 52.83
CA ILE A 264 -2.09 -3.45 53.05
C ILE A 264 -1.36 -4.80 53.12
N THR A 265 -1.88 -5.75 53.90
CA THR A 265 -1.34 -7.12 53.99
C THR A 265 -1.37 -7.80 52.62
N LEU A 266 -2.49 -7.71 51.91
CA LEU A 266 -2.63 -8.28 50.56
C LEU A 266 -1.62 -7.69 49.57
N ARG A 267 -1.40 -6.37 49.58
CA ARG A 267 -0.44 -5.70 48.69
C ARG A 267 0.99 -6.14 48.98
N LYS A 268 1.36 -6.21 50.26
CA LYS A 268 2.70 -6.62 50.71
C LYS A 268 3.03 -8.07 50.37
N ALA A 269 2.07 -8.98 50.53
CA ALA A 269 2.21 -10.37 50.07
C ALA A 269 2.24 -10.46 48.53
N ASN A 270 1.48 -9.55 47.92
CA ASN A 270 1.19 -9.36 46.50
C ASN A 270 2.21 -8.65 45.61
N GLN A 271 3.37 -8.14 46.04
CA GLN A 271 4.04 -6.93 45.48
C GLN A 271 3.96 -6.64 43.97
N GLU A 272 4.10 -7.63 43.08
CA GLU A 272 4.07 -7.43 41.61
C GLU A 272 2.68 -7.50 40.98
N ALA A 273 1.66 -7.96 41.72
CA ALA A 273 0.31 -8.14 41.21
C ALA A 273 -0.35 -6.82 40.80
N SER A 274 -1.06 -6.84 39.68
CA SER A 274 -1.95 -5.77 39.24
C SER A 274 -3.17 -5.63 40.16
N LEU A 275 -3.88 -4.50 40.06
CA LEU A 275 -5.12 -4.30 40.83
C LEU A 275 -6.19 -5.36 40.56
N MET A 276 -6.28 -5.91 39.34
CA MET A 276 -7.26 -6.96 39.05
C MET A 276 -6.87 -8.29 39.68
N GLU A 277 -5.58 -8.61 39.70
CA GLU A 277 -5.08 -9.80 40.39
C GLU A 277 -5.29 -9.67 41.90
N LEU A 278 -5.02 -8.49 42.48
CA LEU A 278 -5.34 -8.22 43.88
C LEU A 278 -6.84 -8.39 44.18
N CYS A 279 -7.75 -7.90 43.33
CA CYS A 279 -9.19 -8.14 43.48
C CYS A 279 -9.51 -9.64 43.49
N SER A 280 -8.93 -10.40 42.56
CA SER A 280 -9.18 -11.84 42.44
C SER A 280 -8.63 -12.64 43.63
N ILE A 281 -7.47 -12.25 44.14
CA ILE A 281 -6.86 -12.87 45.33
C ILE A 281 -7.67 -12.51 46.57
N TYR A 282 -8.08 -11.25 46.70
CA TYR A 282 -8.91 -10.78 47.81
C TYR A 282 -10.25 -11.54 47.87
N GLU A 283 -10.94 -11.68 46.74
CA GLU A 283 -12.18 -12.46 46.63
C GLU A 283 -11.96 -13.92 47.03
N ARG A 284 -10.87 -14.55 46.57
CA ARG A 284 -10.53 -15.93 46.95
C ARG A 284 -10.24 -16.08 48.44
N GLN A 285 -9.61 -15.10 49.07
CA GLN A 285 -9.22 -15.16 50.49
C GLN A 285 -10.36 -14.81 51.45
N THR A 286 -11.24 -13.89 51.06
CA THR A 286 -12.26 -13.31 51.96
C THR A 286 -13.69 -13.70 51.59
N GLY A 287 -13.93 -14.15 50.36
CA GLY A 287 -15.28 -14.34 49.80
C GLY A 287 -15.98 -13.04 49.40
N GLU A 288 -15.37 -11.87 49.61
CA GLU A 288 -15.94 -10.56 49.24
C GLU A 288 -15.48 -10.10 47.84
N ILE A 289 -16.44 -9.75 46.99
CA ILE A 289 -16.14 -9.19 45.66
C ILE A 289 -15.81 -7.71 45.78
N VAL A 290 -14.63 -7.32 45.27
CA VAL A 290 -14.21 -5.92 45.19
C VAL A 290 -13.91 -5.57 43.75
N SER A 291 -14.60 -4.57 43.22
CA SER A 291 -14.33 -4.07 41.87
C SER A 291 -12.94 -3.42 41.79
N LYS A 292 -12.33 -3.41 40.60
CA LYS A 292 -11.06 -2.71 40.35
C LYS A 292 -11.10 -1.25 40.83
N SER A 293 -12.22 -0.56 40.64
CA SER A 293 -12.40 0.81 41.12
C SER A 293 -12.44 0.87 42.65
N GLY A 294 -13.18 -0.04 43.29
CA GLY A 294 -13.22 -0.15 44.75
C GLY A 294 -11.85 -0.39 45.36
N MET A 295 -11.07 -1.31 44.80
CA MET A 295 -9.69 -1.57 45.22
C MET A 295 -8.81 -0.31 45.04
N LYS A 296 -8.91 0.35 43.88
CA LYS A 296 -8.20 1.60 43.62
C LYS A 296 -8.53 2.68 44.65
N HIS A 297 -9.81 2.89 44.99
CA HIS A 297 -10.21 3.90 45.97
C HIS A 297 -9.63 3.63 47.36
N ARG A 298 -9.50 2.36 47.74
CA ARG A 298 -8.89 2.00 49.03
C ARG A 298 -7.39 2.32 49.05
N PHE A 299 -6.66 2.07 47.95
CA PHE A 299 -5.27 2.52 47.83
C PHE A 299 -5.12 4.05 47.78
N VAL A 300 -6.07 4.78 47.17
CA VAL A 300 -6.08 6.25 47.23
C VAL A 300 -6.24 6.73 48.68
N LYS A 301 -7.12 6.10 49.46
CA LYS A 301 -7.28 6.42 50.89
C LYS A 301 -6.00 6.12 51.70
N ILE A 302 -5.31 5.03 51.40
CA ILE A 302 -3.99 4.70 51.99
C ILE A 302 -2.97 5.78 51.67
N HIS A 303 -2.88 6.20 50.40
CA HIS A 303 -2.00 7.27 49.96
C HIS A 303 -2.28 8.60 50.69
N GLU A 304 -3.56 8.99 50.78
CA GLU A 304 -3.96 10.23 51.50
C GLU A 304 -3.58 10.19 52.99
N LEU A 305 -3.63 9.03 53.62
CA LEU A 305 -3.21 8.86 55.01
C LEU A 305 -1.68 8.95 55.13
N ALA A 306 -0.93 8.29 54.25
CA ALA A 306 0.53 8.36 54.23
C ALA A 306 1.03 9.81 54.06
N MET A 307 0.43 10.56 53.11
CA MET A 307 0.78 11.96 52.86
C MET A 307 0.46 12.91 54.03
N LYS A 308 -0.44 12.55 54.95
CA LYS A 308 -0.70 13.34 56.16
C LYS A 308 0.41 13.20 57.20
N GLU A 309 1.02 12.03 57.29
CA GLU A 309 2.11 11.76 58.24
C GLU A 309 3.40 12.48 57.79
N VAL A 310 3.72 12.43 56.48
CA VAL A 310 4.89 13.16 55.94
C VAL A 310 4.85 14.66 56.24
N LYS A 311 3.65 15.26 56.25
CA LYS A 311 3.46 16.70 56.56
C LYS A 311 3.51 17.04 58.05
N GLN A 312 3.49 16.06 58.94
CA GLN A 312 3.62 16.28 60.39
C GLN A 312 5.08 16.23 60.86
N ASP A 313 5.97 15.64 60.04
CA ASP A 313 7.41 15.52 60.29
C ASP A 313 8.25 16.64 59.62
N GLU A 314 7.64 17.51 58.81
CA GLU A 314 8.22 18.75 58.23
C GLU A 314 7.92 19.99 59.10
#